data_AF-A0A2S5CJ71-F1
#
_entry.id   AF-A0A2S5CJ71-F1
#
_cell.length_a   1.000
_cell.length_b   1.000
_cell.length_c   1.000
_cell.angle_alpha   90.00
_cell.angle_beta   90.00
_cell.angle_gamma   90.00
#
_symmetry.space_group_name_H-M   'P 1'
#
loop_
_entity.id
_entity.type
_entity.pdbx_description
1 polymer ?
#
loop_
_entity_poly.entity_id
_entity_poly.type
_entity_poly.pdbx_seq_one_letter_code
_entity_poly.pdbx_strand_id
1 'polypeptide(L)'
;MGQLQQPEEAIAAYDELLGRFGGSTEPALQKQVANALNGKGFTILLQAKNSHDNPEQKQNLLQTALDNFAQALTRTPTEGHTIILGNQAYTLFLLGRAAESELLLKAALTLGGQALYDAELADSRIHSLPEDEGFRILLDRLWQETQAPMAGEA
;
A
#
# COMPACT_ATOMS: atom_id res chain seq x y z
N MET A 1 7.39 -11.95 24.77
CA MET A 1 5.93 -11.75 24.83
C MET A 1 5.68 -10.24 24.82
N GLY A 2 5.44 -9.66 23.65
CA GLY A 2 5.16 -8.23 23.52
C GLY A 2 5.36 -7.77 22.09
N GLN A 3 4.41 -6.96 21.60
CA GLN A 3 4.41 -6.23 20.33
C GLN A 3 3.79 -6.89 19.10
N LEU A 4 2.69 -7.62 19.26
CA LEU A 4 1.61 -7.49 18.29
C LEU A 4 0.42 -6.95 19.08
N GLN A 5 0.18 -5.64 19.01
CA GLN A 5 -1.20 -5.18 19.22
C GLN A 5 -2.06 -6.03 18.30
N GLN A 6 -3.05 -6.73 18.83
CA GLN A 6 -3.83 -7.70 18.06
C GLN A 6 -4.31 -6.98 16.79
N PRO A 7 -3.94 -7.43 15.58
CA PRO A 7 -4.31 -6.74 14.34
C PRO A 7 -5.82 -6.49 14.27
N GLU A 8 -6.61 -7.35 14.92
CA GLU A 8 -8.05 -7.21 15.12
C GLU A 8 -8.43 -5.97 15.95
N GLU A 9 -7.70 -5.65 17.02
CA GLU A 9 -7.92 -4.44 17.84
C GLU A 9 -7.60 -3.17 17.03
N ALA A 10 -6.51 -3.18 16.26
CA ALA A 10 -6.14 -2.05 15.40
C ALA A 10 -7.20 -1.83 14.31
N ILE A 11 -7.65 -2.91 13.66
CA ILE A 11 -8.73 -2.85 12.67
C ILE A 11 -10.02 -2.30 13.30
N ALA A 12 -10.40 -2.77 14.49
CA ALA A 12 -11.59 -2.29 15.19
C ALA A 12 -11.52 -0.78 15.52
N ALA A 13 -10.35 -0.29 15.94
CA ALA A 13 -10.15 1.14 16.19
C ALA A 13 -10.27 1.98 14.90
N TYR A 14 -9.75 1.49 13.78
CA TYR A 14 -9.95 2.14 12.49
C TYR A 14 -11.43 2.10 12.06
N ASP A 15 -12.12 0.98 12.25
CA ASP A 15 -13.55 0.84 11.94
C ASP A 15 -14.41 1.82 12.72
N GLU A 16 -14.11 2.04 14.00
CA GLU A 16 -14.81 3.02 14.81
C GLU A 16 -14.60 4.45 14.28
N LEU A 17 -13.36 4.80 13.92
CA LEU A 17 -13.04 6.11 13.33
C LEU A 17 -13.78 6.30 12.00
N LEU A 18 -13.76 5.29 11.13
CA LEU A 18 -14.43 5.32 9.83
C LEU A 18 -15.95 5.37 9.97
N GLY A 19 -16.53 4.69 10.97
CA GLY A 19 -17.96 4.76 11.26
C GLY A 19 -18.40 6.16 11.70
N ARG A 20 -17.55 6.87 12.44
CA ARG A 20 -17.85 8.24 12.92
C ARG A 20 -17.61 9.31 11.86
N PHE A 21 -16.54 9.19 11.08
CA PHE A 21 -16.06 10.28 10.22
C PHE A 21 -16.05 9.97 8.72
N GLY A 22 -16.33 8.72 8.31
CA GLY A 22 -16.24 8.29 6.90
C GLY A 22 -17.18 9.01 5.94
N GLY A 23 -18.27 9.61 6.45
CA GLY A 23 -19.17 10.45 5.66
C GLY A 23 -18.79 11.94 5.61
N SER A 24 -17.73 12.35 6.31
CA SER A 24 -17.36 13.77 6.40
C SER A 24 -16.78 14.30 5.09
N THR A 25 -17.17 15.52 4.73
CA THR A 25 -16.64 16.29 3.60
C THR A 25 -15.59 17.33 4.03
N GLU A 26 -15.34 17.47 5.33
CA GLU A 26 -14.35 18.42 5.84
C GLU A 26 -12.93 17.97 5.47
N PRO A 27 -12.10 18.81 4.83
CA PRO A 27 -10.77 18.42 4.36
C PRO A 27 -9.86 17.85 5.45
N ALA A 28 -9.92 18.41 6.66
CA ALA A 28 -9.15 17.94 7.81
C ALA A 28 -9.56 16.52 8.23
N LEU A 29 -10.86 16.22 8.21
CA LEU A 29 -11.39 14.89 8.53
C LEU A 29 -11.16 13.90 7.40
N GLN A 30 -11.25 14.32 6.13
CA GLN A 30 -10.94 13.47 4.98
C GLN A 30 -9.49 12.96 5.02
N LYS A 31 -8.53 13.81 5.42
CA LYS A 31 -7.14 13.37 5.63
C LYS A 31 -7.03 12.30 6.73
N GLN A 32 -7.76 12.47 7.84
CA GLN A 32 -7.76 11.47 8.92
C GLN A 32 -8.42 10.16 8.51
N VAL A 33 -9.52 10.23 7.75
CA VAL A 33 -10.20 9.06 7.18
C VAL A 33 -9.28 8.32 6.21
N ALA A 34 -8.55 9.02 5.35
CA ALA A 34 -7.59 8.40 4.45
C ALA A 34 -6.44 7.70 5.21
N ASN A 35 -5.91 8.35 6.26
CA ASN A 35 -4.89 7.73 7.10
C ASN A 35 -5.40 6.47 7.81
N ALA A 36 -6.65 6.51 8.29
CA ALA A 36 -7.29 5.35 8.92
C ALA A 36 -7.51 4.21 7.91
N LEU A 37 -7.98 4.52 6.70
CA LEU A 37 -8.12 3.54 5.61
C LEU A 37 -6.77 2.92 5.23
N ASN A 38 -5.73 3.74 5.09
CA ASN A 38 -4.38 3.26 4.81
C ASN A 38 -3.84 2.36 5.94
N GLY A 39 -3.99 2.78 7.20
CA GLY A 39 -3.57 1.99 8.36
C GLY A 39 -4.32 0.66 8.48
N LYS A 40 -5.64 0.67 8.22
CA LYS A 40 -6.46 -0.54 8.19
C LYS A 40 -6.03 -1.47 7.06
N GLY A 41 -5.88 -0.95 5.84
CA GLY A 41 -5.41 -1.72 4.68
C GLY A 41 -4.05 -2.37 4.94
N PHE A 42 -3.11 -1.62 5.52
CA PHE A 42 -1.79 -2.13 5.87
C PHE A 42 -1.84 -3.23 6.93
N THR A 43 -2.67 -3.07 7.96
CA THR A 43 -2.85 -4.09 9.01
C THR A 43 -3.40 -5.41 8.43
N ILE A 44 -4.39 -5.31 7.54
CA ILE A 44 -4.98 -6.45 6.83
C ILE A 44 -3.98 -7.10 5.88
N LEU A 45 -3.18 -6.31 5.17
CA LEU A 45 -2.08 -6.81 4.34
C LEU A 45 -1.11 -7.65 5.17
N LEU A 46 -0.70 -7.19 6.35
CA LEU A 46 0.15 -7.98 7.25
C LEU A 46 -0.52 -9.29 7.71
N GLN A 47 -1.82 -9.29 7.99
CA GLN A 47 -2.56 -10.53 8.25
C GLN A 47 -2.55 -11.47 7.04
N ALA A 48 -2.66 -10.94 5.82
CA ALA A 48 -2.57 -11.72 4.59
C ALA A 48 -1.19 -12.37 4.43
N LYS A 49 -0.10 -11.65 4.77
CA LYS A 49 1.26 -12.19 4.76
C LYS A 49 1.39 -13.39 5.70
N ASN A 50 0.73 -13.36 6.86
CA ASN A 50 0.77 -14.45 7.85
C ASN A 50 -0.18 -15.63 7.52
N SER A 51 -1.07 -15.50 6.53
CA SER A 51 -2.10 -16.51 6.20
C SER A 51 -1.60 -17.55 5.19
N HIS A 52 -0.42 -18.13 5.43
CA HIS A 52 0.24 -19.05 4.48
C HIS A 52 -0.52 -20.35 4.21
N ASP A 53 -1.24 -20.85 5.21
CA ASP A 53 -1.93 -22.14 5.15
C ASP A 53 -3.32 -22.07 4.47
N ASN A 54 -3.80 -20.87 4.14
CA ASN A 54 -5.11 -20.67 3.55
C ASN A 54 -5.08 -19.62 2.41
N PRO A 55 -4.91 -20.07 1.14
CA PRO A 55 -4.78 -19.16 0.00
C PRO A 55 -6.07 -18.37 -0.29
N GLU A 56 -7.25 -18.94 -0.03
CA GLU A 56 -8.52 -18.23 -0.19
C GLU A 56 -8.63 -17.08 0.82
N GLN A 57 -8.26 -17.34 2.08
CA GLN A 57 -8.22 -16.32 3.11
C GLN A 57 -7.19 -15.23 2.78
N LYS A 58 -5.96 -15.61 2.34
CA LYS A 58 -4.95 -14.64 1.88
C LYS A 58 -5.51 -13.76 0.76
N GLN A 59 -6.20 -14.35 -0.22
CA GLN A 59 -6.78 -13.60 -1.33
C GLN A 59 -7.88 -12.62 -0.88
N ASN A 60 -8.77 -13.06 0.01
CA ASN A 60 -9.83 -12.21 0.56
C ASN A 60 -9.26 -11.04 1.39
N LEU A 61 -8.22 -11.30 2.19
CA LEU A 61 -7.53 -10.25 2.95
C LEU A 61 -6.84 -9.26 2.03
N LEU A 62 -6.11 -9.72 1.00
CA LEU A 62 -5.47 -8.84 0.02
C LEU A 62 -6.49 -7.99 -0.75
N GLN A 63 -7.63 -8.56 -1.15
CA GLN A 63 -8.69 -7.80 -1.80
C GLN A 63 -9.28 -6.74 -0.85
N THR A 64 -9.49 -7.09 0.41
CA THR A 64 -9.98 -6.14 1.42
C THR A 64 -8.96 -5.01 1.65
N ALA A 65 -7.67 -5.32 1.73
CA ALA A 65 -6.62 -4.31 1.85
C ALA A 65 -6.61 -3.36 0.65
N LEU A 66 -6.69 -3.91 -0.57
CA LEU A 66 -6.77 -3.15 -1.82
C LEU A 66 -7.95 -2.18 -1.84
N ASP A 67 -9.13 -2.61 -1.41
CA ASP A 67 -10.33 -1.77 -1.37
C ASP A 67 -10.19 -0.61 -0.36
N ASN A 68 -9.46 -0.83 0.74
CA ASN A 68 -9.17 0.22 1.71
C ASN A 68 -8.19 1.26 1.14
N PHE A 69 -7.12 0.83 0.46
CA PHE A 69 -6.19 1.76 -0.19
C PHE A 69 -6.86 2.58 -1.29
N ALA A 70 -7.67 1.94 -2.14
CA ALA A 70 -8.45 2.63 -3.17
C ALA A 70 -9.37 3.70 -2.55
N GLN A 71 -10.07 3.36 -1.46
CA GLN A 71 -10.89 4.34 -0.75
C GLN A 71 -10.03 5.47 -0.15
N ALA A 72 -8.85 5.19 0.41
CA ALA A 72 -7.98 6.21 0.97
C ALA A 72 -7.54 7.26 -0.07
N LEU A 73 -7.24 6.81 -1.29
CA LEU A 73 -6.88 7.69 -2.41
C LEU A 73 -8.03 8.62 -2.81
N THR A 74 -9.30 8.18 -2.71
CA THR A 74 -10.45 9.05 -2.99
C THR A 74 -10.65 10.18 -1.97
N ARG A 75 -10.02 10.08 -0.79
CA ARG A 75 -10.18 11.01 0.32
C ARG A 75 -9.00 11.97 0.50
N THR A 76 -7.93 11.81 -0.26
CA THR A 76 -6.74 12.65 -0.15
C THR A 76 -6.39 13.33 -1.46
N PRO A 77 -5.85 14.56 -1.41
CA PRO A 77 -5.19 15.16 -2.57
C PRO A 77 -3.89 14.40 -2.91
N THR A 78 -3.44 14.54 -4.16
CA THR A 78 -2.34 13.77 -4.77
C THR A 78 -1.03 13.77 -3.99
N GLU A 79 -0.74 14.85 -3.25
CA GLU A 79 0.47 14.99 -2.43
C GLU A 79 0.57 13.95 -1.30
N GLY A 80 -0.55 13.39 -0.84
CA GLY A 80 -0.59 12.34 0.18
C GLY A 80 -0.60 10.91 -0.35
N HIS A 81 -0.60 10.72 -1.67
CA HIS A 81 -0.84 9.41 -2.29
C HIS A 81 0.37 8.49 -2.30
N THR A 82 1.60 9.00 -2.15
CA THR A 82 2.84 8.23 -2.38
C THR A 82 2.92 6.94 -1.57
N ILE A 83 2.71 7.00 -0.25
CA ILE A 83 2.73 5.83 0.64
C ILE A 83 1.56 4.88 0.34
N ILE A 84 0.38 5.43 0.07
CA ILE A 84 -0.84 4.64 -0.20
C ILE A 84 -0.69 3.87 -1.52
N LEU A 85 -0.13 4.52 -2.54
CA LEU A 85 0.13 3.93 -3.86
C LEU A 85 1.15 2.80 -3.76
N GLY A 86 2.20 2.96 -2.95
CA GLY A 86 3.19 1.91 -2.69
C GLY A 86 2.57 0.66 -2.06
N ASN A 87 1.85 0.84 -0.95
CA ASN A 87 1.10 -0.24 -0.29
C ASN A 87 0.10 -0.92 -1.24
N GLN A 88 -0.59 -0.14 -2.06
CA GLN A 88 -1.54 -0.65 -3.06
C GLN A 88 -0.83 -1.44 -4.16
N ALA A 89 0.30 -0.95 -4.66
CA ALA A 89 1.09 -1.61 -5.68
C ALA A 89 1.64 -2.96 -5.18
N TYR A 90 2.16 -3.00 -3.95
CA TYR A 90 2.61 -4.25 -3.34
C TYR A 90 1.45 -5.25 -3.13
N THR A 91 0.28 -4.76 -2.71
CA THR A 91 -0.93 -5.61 -2.58
C THR A 91 -1.37 -6.20 -3.92
N LEU A 92 -1.35 -5.40 -5.00
CA LEU A 92 -1.64 -5.86 -6.36
C LEU A 92 -0.61 -6.89 -6.84
N PHE A 93 0.66 -6.71 -6.50
CA PHE A 93 1.72 -7.67 -6.81
C PHE A 93 1.43 -9.03 -6.17
N LEU A 94 1.09 -9.05 -4.87
CA LEU A 94 0.74 -10.29 -4.14
C LEU A 94 -0.55 -10.95 -4.67
N LEU A 95 -1.48 -10.18 -5.27
CA LEU A 95 -2.66 -10.69 -5.95
C LEU A 95 -2.37 -11.26 -7.35
N GLY A 96 -1.12 -11.20 -7.83
CA GLY A 96 -0.74 -11.59 -9.19
C GLY A 96 -1.15 -10.57 -10.27
N ARG A 97 -1.57 -9.37 -9.88
CA ARG A 97 -1.99 -8.28 -10.79
C ARG A 97 -0.82 -7.38 -11.14
N ALA A 98 0.22 -7.99 -11.74
CA ALA A 98 1.53 -7.34 -11.95
C ALA A 98 1.46 -6.07 -12.81
N ALA A 99 0.64 -6.04 -13.86
CA ALA A 99 0.52 -4.86 -14.73
C ALA A 99 -0.03 -3.62 -14.00
N GLU A 100 -0.99 -3.83 -13.10
CA GLU A 100 -1.58 -2.74 -12.32
C GLU A 100 -0.65 -2.32 -11.18
N SER A 101 0.03 -3.28 -10.55
CA SER A 101 1.09 -3.02 -9.57
C SER A 101 2.18 -2.12 -10.17
N GLU A 102 2.66 -2.46 -11.36
CA GLU A 102 3.69 -1.72 -12.07
C GLU A 102 3.27 -0.27 -12.35
N LEU A 103 2.06 -0.07 -12.86
CA LEU A 103 1.53 1.26 -13.16
C LEU A 103 1.49 2.15 -11.90
N LEU A 104 0.96 1.62 -10.79
CA LEU A 104 0.86 2.37 -9.54
C LEU A 104 2.24 2.61 -8.91
N LEU A 105 3.13 1.62 -8.95
CA LEU A 105 4.48 1.75 -8.40
C LEU A 105 5.28 2.81 -9.15
N LYS A 106 5.17 2.85 -10.48
CA LYS A 106 5.80 3.89 -11.30
C LYS A 106 5.25 5.29 -10.99
N ALA A 107 3.93 5.42 -10.79
CA ALA A 107 3.32 6.67 -10.38
C ALA A 107 3.82 7.09 -8.97
N ALA A 108 3.90 6.14 -8.04
CA ALA A 108 4.39 6.38 -6.69
C ALA A 108 5.85 6.86 -6.71
N LEU A 109 6.74 6.18 -7.44
CA LEU A 109 8.16 6.53 -7.57
C LEU A 109 8.37 7.90 -8.25
N THR A 110 7.58 8.20 -9.28
CA THR A 110 7.62 9.51 -9.95
C THR A 110 7.26 10.65 -8.99
N LEU A 111 6.29 10.43 -8.09
CA LEU A 111 5.84 11.43 -7.12
C LEU A 111 6.73 11.50 -5.88
N GLY A 112 7.17 10.36 -5.36
CA GLY A 112 7.90 10.24 -4.08
C GLY A 112 9.42 10.27 -4.22
N GLY A 113 9.94 10.08 -5.43
CA GLY A 113 11.37 10.09 -5.73
C GLY A 113 12.16 9.07 -4.91
N GLN A 114 13.44 9.39 -4.66
CA GLN A 114 14.38 8.49 -4.00
C GLN A 114 13.96 8.13 -2.56
N ALA A 115 13.35 9.09 -1.84
CA ALA A 115 12.91 8.85 -0.47
C ALA A 115 11.85 7.74 -0.40
N LEU A 116 10.95 7.67 -1.39
CA LEU A 116 9.97 6.59 -1.47
C LEU A 116 10.63 5.28 -1.89
N TYR A 117 11.55 5.29 -2.86
CA TYR A 117 12.30 4.10 -3.25
C TYR A 117 13.00 3.46 -2.04
N ASP A 118 13.72 4.26 -1.24
CA ASP A 118 14.42 3.80 -0.05
C ASP A 118 13.45 3.24 1.01
N ALA A 119 12.28 3.87 1.17
CA ALA A 119 11.23 3.41 2.08
C ALA A 119 10.63 2.06 1.64
N GLU A 120 10.20 1.93 0.38
CA GLU A 120 9.67 0.68 -0.18
C GLU A 120 10.69 -0.47 -0.11
N LEU A 121 11.96 -0.15 -0.38
CA LEU A 121 13.05 -1.12 -0.28
C LEU A 121 13.28 -1.57 1.17
N ALA A 122 13.17 -0.66 2.14
CA ALA A 122 13.25 -1.00 3.56
C ALA A 122 12.05 -1.85 4.00
N ASP A 123 10.84 -1.47 3.61
CA ASP A 123 9.59 -2.15 4.00
C ASP A 123 9.48 -3.56 3.40
N SER A 124 9.97 -3.77 2.18
CA SER A 124 10.05 -5.12 1.56
C SER A 124 10.91 -6.11 2.36
N ARG A 125 11.78 -5.62 3.26
CA ARG A 125 12.63 -6.45 4.13
C ARG A 125 11.96 -6.76 5.47
N ILE A 126 10.84 -6.11 5.78
CA ILE A 126 10.07 -6.34 7.01
C ILE A 126 9.11 -7.50 6.77
N HIS A 127 9.25 -8.57 7.58
CA HIS A 127 8.45 -9.79 7.49
C HIS A 127 8.44 -10.38 6.07
N SER A 128 9.63 -10.62 5.50
CA SER A 128 9.78 -10.95 4.09
C SER A 128 9.07 -12.25 3.68
N LEU A 129 8.42 -12.20 2.53
CA LEU A 129 7.85 -13.32 1.80
C LEU A 129 8.80 -13.76 0.68
N PRO A 130 8.71 -15.02 0.20
CA PRO A 130 9.40 -15.46 -1.01
C PRO A 130 9.12 -14.55 -2.22
N GLU A 131 7.88 -14.07 -2.35
CA GLU A 131 7.44 -13.18 -3.42
C GLU A 131 8.14 -11.81 -3.41
N ASP A 132 8.70 -11.38 -2.27
CA ASP A 132 9.31 -10.04 -2.12
C ASP A 132 10.59 -9.86 -2.95
N GLU A 133 11.25 -10.94 -3.36
CA GLU A 133 12.34 -10.86 -4.32
C GLU A 133 11.87 -10.34 -5.68
N GLY A 134 10.75 -10.87 -6.19
CA GLY A 134 10.16 -10.40 -7.45
C GLY A 134 9.72 -8.94 -7.36
N PHE A 135 9.16 -8.52 -6.22
CA PHE A 135 8.78 -7.13 -6.00
C PHE A 135 9.99 -6.18 -5.98
N ARG A 136 11.10 -6.56 -5.32
CA ARG A 136 12.33 -5.75 -5.29
C ARG A 136 12.96 -5.59 -6.67
N ILE A 137 12.94 -6.65 -7.49
CA ILE A 137 13.41 -6.58 -8.88
C ILE A 137 12.55 -5.60 -9.69
N LEU A 138 11.22 -5.66 -9.52
CA LEU A 138 10.30 -4.73 -10.18
C LEU A 138 10.54 -3.28 -9.72
N LEU A 139 10.68 -3.05 -8.41
CA LEU A 139 10.95 -1.75 -7.81
C LEU A 139 12.23 -1.13 -8.36
N ASP A 140 13.32 -1.90 -8.43
CA ASP A 140 14.60 -1.42 -8.96
C ASP A 140 14.50 -1.08 -10.46
N ARG A 141 13.87 -1.94 -11.26
CA ARG A 141 13.66 -1.68 -12.69
C ARG A 141 12.89 -0.37 -12.91
N LEU A 142 11.78 -0.19 -12.21
CA LEU A 142 10.94 1.00 -12.37
C LEU A 142 11.63 2.25 -11.87
N TRP A 143 12.41 2.16 -10.79
CA TRP A 143 13.22 3.29 -10.33
C TRP A 143 14.19 3.74 -11.41
N GLN A 144 14.95 2.82 -12.01
CA GLN A 144 15.86 3.15 -13.12
C GLN A 144 15.11 3.79 -14.32
N GLU A 145 13.92 3.30 -14.67
CA GLU A 145 13.10 3.90 -15.73
C GLU A 145 12.66 5.33 -15.42
N THR A 146 12.33 5.64 -14.16
CA THR A 146 11.96 7.02 -13.77
C THR A 146 13.15 7.98 -13.78
N GLN A 147 14.37 7.47 -13.59
CA GLN A 147 15.60 8.26 -13.64
C GLN A 147 16.17 8.40 -15.06
N ALA A 148 15.77 7.53 -15.98
CA ALA A 148 16.22 7.60 -17.36
C ALA A 148 15.73 8.91 -18.01
N PRO A 149 16.62 9.70 -18.66
CA PRO A 149 16.17 10.84 -19.43
C PRO A 149 15.20 10.35 -20.50
N MET A 150 14.06 11.03 -20.66
CA MET A 150 13.10 10.77 -21.74
C MET A 150 13.86 10.69 -23.06
N ALA A 151 14.07 9.48 -23.57
CA ALA A 151 14.77 9.25 -24.82
C ALA A 151 13.85 9.72 -25.95
N GLY A 152 13.86 11.03 -26.25
CA GLY A 152 13.00 11.56 -27.30
C GLY A 152 12.76 13.08 -27.32
N GLU A 153 13.74 13.91 -26.99
CA GLU A 153 13.78 15.30 -27.47
C GLU A 153 15.16 15.58 -28.07
N ALA A 154 15.34 15.15 -29.33
CA ALA A 154 16.44 15.54 -30.21
C ALA A 154 15.88 15.83 -31.60
#